data_AF-A0A7S0T583-F1
#
_entry.id   AF-A0A7S0T583-F1
#
_cell.length_a   1.000
_cell.length_b   1.000
_cell.length_c   1.000
_cell.angle_alpha   90.00
_cell.angle_beta   90.00
_cell.angle_gamma   90.00
#
_symmetry.space_group_name_H-M   'P 1'
#
loop_
_entity.id
_entity.type
_entity.pdbx_description
1 polymer ?
#
loop_
_entity_poly.entity_id
_entity_poly.type
_entity_poly.pdbx_seq_one_letter_code
_entity_poly.pdbx_strand_id
1 'polypeptide(L)'
;MADRLFREAESNVSISVAKSKMKDQLEVQGRGELQLGILIENMRREGIEMGVSPPRVLFKKDGAGTVLEPIEDVMIEVDEEYSGTVIDKLSRRHGHLIDVTTTLGARCRIRMTVPARCLIGFRPIFTSDTRGSGILFSTFNSYEPHRGETGDLRKGVIVSMADGVLT
;
A
#
# COMPACT_ATOMS: atom_id res chain seq x y z
N MET A 1 -1.78 20.51 -13.93
CA MET A 1 -1.87 19.43 -12.91
C MET A 1 -3.20 19.44 -12.17
N ALA A 2 -3.56 20.54 -11.49
CA ALA A 2 -4.80 20.61 -10.70
C ALA A 2 -6.06 20.26 -11.50
N ASP A 3 -6.28 20.91 -12.65
CA ASP A 3 -7.48 20.67 -13.48
C ASP A 3 -7.60 19.23 -13.96
N ARG A 4 -6.47 18.55 -14.19
CA ARG A 4 -6.44 17.14 -14.60
C ARG A 4 -6.88 16.22 -13.47
N LEU A 5 -6.47 16.49 -12.24
CA LEU A 5 -6.86 15.73 -11.05
C LEU A 5 -8.33 15.96 -10.69
N PHE A 6 -8.81 17.20 -10.81
CA PHE A 6 -10.24 17.50 -10.61
C PHE A 6 -11.10 16.78 -11.66
N ARG A 7 -10.69 16.78 -12.93
CA ARG A 7 -11.36 16.00 -13.98
C ARG A 7 -11.34 14.49 -13.70
N GLU A 8 -10.24 13.96 -13.17
CA GLU A 8 -10.18 12.55 -12.76
C GLU A 8 -11.22 12.25 -11.67
N ALA A 9 -11.32 13.11 -10.65
CA ALA A 9 -12.28 12.96 -9.56
C ALA A 9 -13.75 13.03 -10.02
N GLU A 10 -14.05 13.75 -11.10
CA GLU A 10 -15.39 13.74 -11.73
C GLU A 10 -15.73 12.39 -12.36
N SER A 11 -14.74 11.72 -12.94
CA SER A 11 -14.92 10.41 -13.60
C SER A 11 -14.84 9.22 -12.64
N ASN A 12 -14.00 9.33 -11.60
CA ASN A 12 -13.68 8.26 -10.69
C ASN A 12 -14.15 8.59 -9.27
N VAL A 13 -15.31 8.05 -8.90
CA VAL A 13 -15.99 8.27 -7.61
C VAL A 13 -15.13 7.89 -6.39
N SER A 14 -14.11 7.06 -6.59
CA SER A 14 -13.22 6.64 -5.51
C SER A 14 -12.00 7.53 -5.31
N ILE A 15 -11.84 8.58 -6.13
CA ILE A 15 -10.78 9.58 -6.00
C ILE A 15 -11.39 10.87 -5.46
N SER A 16 -10.78 11.43 -4.42
CA SER A 16 -11.11 12.75 -3.89
C SER A 16 -9.87 13.62 -3.90
N VAL A 17 -10.02 14.89 -4.30
CA VAL A 17 -8.92 15.84 -4.43
C VAL A 17 -9.24 17.07 -3.58
N ALA A 18 -8.34 17.41 -2.66
CA ALA A 18 -8.43 18.58 -1.81
C ALA A 18 -7.20 19.48 -1.98
N LYS A 19 -7.39 20.79 -1.76
CA LYS A 19 -6.27 21.74 -1.73
C LYS A 19 -5.55 21.64 -0.39
N SER A 20 -4.23 21.53 -0.42
CA SER A 20 -3.40 21.54 0.80
C SER A 20 -3.30 22.96 1.38
N LYS A 21 -2.78 23.06 2.61
CA LYS A 21 -2.45 24.34 3.27
C LYS A 21 -1.30 25.07 2.58
N MET A 22 -0.42 24.34 1.89
CA MET A 22 0.67 24.92 1.11
C MET A 22 0.22 25.25 -0.31
N LYS A 23 0.74 26.37 -0.83
CA LYS A 23 0.60 26.73 -2.25
C LYS A 23 1.25 25.61 -3.09
N ASP A 24 0.61 25.26 -4.19
CA ASP A 24 1.07 24.25 -5.15
C ASP A 24 1.12 22.79 -4.66
N GLN A 25 0.42 22.47 -3.56
CA GLN A 25 0.19 21.09 -3.12
C GLN A 25 -1.28 20.69 -3.18
N LEU A 26 -1.53 19.46 -3.62
CA LEU A 26 -2.85 18.84 -3.65
C LEU A 26 -2.81 17.55 -2.84
N GLU A 27 -3.84 17.34 -2.04
CA GLU A 27 -4.07 16.09 -1.34
C GLU A 27 -4.99 15.23 -2.20
N VAL A 28 -4.52 14.05 -2.59
CA VAL A 28 -5.27 13.09 -3.40
C VAL A 28 -5.54 11.86 -2.55
N GLN A 29 -6.81 11.56 -2.34
CA GLN A 29 -7.28 10.41 -1.57
C GLN A 29 -7.86 9.39 -2.55
N GLY A 30 -7.55 8.11 -2.33
CA GLY A 30 -8.02 7.00 -3.16
C GLY A 30 -8.27 5.74 -2.33
N ARG A 31 -8.80 4.68 -2.95
CA ARG A 31 -9.11 3.40 -2.29
C ARG A 31 -7.91 2.51 -1.99
N GLY A 32 -6.71 2.90 -2.40
CA GLY A 32 -5.49 2.16 -2.08
C GLY A 32 -4.29 2.60 -2.89
N GLU A 33 -3.12 2.06 -2.53
CA GLU A 33 -1.83 2.36 -3.17
C GLU A 33 -1.84 2.06 -4.68
N LEU A 34 -2.43 0.92 -5.08
CA LEU A 34 -2.48 0.53 -6.49
C LEU A 34 -3.23 1.55 -7.35
N GLN A 35 -4.38 2.04 -6.87
CA GLN A 35 -5.17 3.01 -7.61
C GLN A 35 -4.39 4.32 -7.82
N LEU A 36 -3.73 4.80 -6.77
CA LEU A 36 -2.90 6.00 -6.85
C LEU A 36 -1.70 5.78 -7.79
N GLY A 37 -1.08 4.59 -7.76
CA GLY A 37 -0.01 4.21 -8.67
C GLY A 37 -0.44 4.22 -10.13
N ILE A 38 -1.64 3.71 -10.45
CA ILE A 38 -2.21 3.75 -11.81
C ILE A 38 -2.43 5.20 -12.26
N LEU A 39 -3.00 6.04 -11.40
CA LEU A 39 -3.20 7.46 -11.70
C LEU A 39 -1.88 8.17 -12.01
N ILE A 40 -0.87 7.98 -11.16
CA ILE A 40 0.46 8.59 -11.33
C ILE A 40 1.11 8.11 -12.63
N GLU A 41 1.05 6.81 -12.93
CA GLU A 41 1.62 6.26 -14.17
C GLU A 41 0.91 6.79 -15.41
N ASN A 42 -0.41 6.94 -15.37
CA ASN A 42 -1.17 7.53 -16.48
C ASN A 42 -0.76 8.99 -16.70
N MET A 43 -0.68 9.79 -15.62
CA MET A 43 -0.24 11.19 -15.73
C MET A 43 1.21 11.30 -16.22
N ARG A 44 2.09 10.36 -15.84
CA ARG A 44 3.46 10.28 -16.36
C ARG A 44 3.46 10.01 -17.88
N ARG A 45 2.60 9.13 -18.37
CA ARG A 45 2.43 8.85 -19.81
C ARG A 45 1.82 10.02 -20.58
N GLU A 46 1.03 10.85 -19.91
CA GLU A 46 0.52 12.13 -20.44
C GLU A 46 1.61 13.23 -20.47
N GLY A 47 2.83 12.96 -19.97
CA GLY A 47 3.95 13.91 -19.96
C GLY A 47 3.91 14.91 -18.80
N ILE A 48 3.12 14.66 -17.75
CA ILE A 48 3.04 15.53 -16.59
C ILE A 48 4.17 15.21 -15.61
N GLU A 49 4.99 16.22 -15.31
CA GLU A 49 6.00 16.14 -14.24
C GLU A 49 5.38 16.50 -12.90
N MET A 50 5.63 15.68 -11.87
CA MET A 50 5.13 15.92 -10.52
C MET A 50 6.01 15.27 -9.46
N GLY A 51 6.06 15.89 -8.27
CA GLY A 51 6.56 15.27 -7.05
C GLY A 51 5.42 14.61 -6.27
N VAL A 52 5.65 13.42 -5.73
CA VAL A 52 4.65 12.67 -4.94
C VAL A 52 5.25 12.33 -3.57
N SER A 53 4.49 12.61 -2.50
CA SER A 53 4.86 12.21 -1.15
C SER A 53 4.54 10.73 -0.91
N PRO A 54 5.22 10.04 0.04
CA PRO A 54 4.88 8.67 0.38
C PRO A 54 3.40 8.55 0.79
N PRO A 55 2.67 7.54 0.27
CA PRO A 55 1.27 7.37 0.60
C PRO A 55 1.09 7.12 2.10
N ARG A 56 -0.01 7.63 2.64
CA ARG A 56 -0.39 7.46 4.05
C ARG A 56 -1.83 7.00 4.14
N VAL A 57 -2.13 6.21 5.16
CA VAL A 57 -3.51 5.82 5.46
C VAL A 57 -4.27 6.96 6.12
N LEU A 58 -5.59 6.95 5.93
CA LEU A 58 -6.50 7.87 6.60
C LEU A 58 -7.00 7.24 7.89
N PHE A 59 -6.50 7.72 9.01
CA PHE A 59 -7.02 7.37 10.33
C PHE A 59 -8.38 8.01 10.57
N LYS A 60 -9.24 7.30 11.32
CA LYS A 60 -10.51 7.82 11.81
C LYS A 60 -10.52 7.82 13.33
N LYS A 61 -11.41 8.58 13.93
CA LYS A 61 -11.73 8.47 15.35
C LYS A 61 -13.16 7.97 15.49
N ASP A 62 -13.38 7.03 16.40
CA ASP A 62 -14.74 6.62 16.77
C ASP A 62 -15.39 7.64 17.72
N GLY A 63 -16.66 7.39 18.11
CA GLY A 63 -17.38 8.24 19.05
C GLY A 63 -16.81 8.26 20.48
N ALA A 64 -15.94 7.31 20.82
CA ALA A 64 -15.25 7.23 22.11
C ALA A 64 -13.85 7.88 22.09
N GLY A 65 -13.37 8.33 20.92
CA GLY A 65 -12.07 8.94 20.73
C GLY A 65 -10.93 7.97 20.38
N THR A 66 -11.23 6.67 20.22
CA THR A 66 -10.26 5.65 19.80
C THR A 66 -9.82 5.90 18.36
N VAL A 67 -8.51 5.81 18.11
CA VAL A 67 -7.96 5.90 16.75
C VAL A 67 -8.20 4.57 16.03
N LEU A 68 -8.92 4.66 14.91
CA LEU A 68 -9.17 3.56 14.00
C LEU A 68 -8.29 3.68 12.76
N GLU A 69 -7.80 2.55 12.28
CA GLU A 69 -7.06 2.43 11.03
C GLU A 69 -7.74 1.49 10.05
N PRO A 70 -7.56 1.67 8.73
CA PRO A 70 -8.14 0.78 7.73
C PRO A 70 -7.42 -0.57 7.69
N ILE A 71 -8.19 -1.65 7.75
CA ILE A 71 -7.73 -3.03 7.64
C ILE A 71 -8.11 -3.59 6.27
N GLU A 72 -7.18 -4.31 5.65
CA GLU A 72 -7.40 -5.03 4.41
C GLU A 72 -7.43 -6.54 4.65
N ASP A 73 -8.33 -7.22 3.96
CA ASP A 73 -8.30 -8.67 3.77
C ASP A 73 -7.30 -9.00 2.67
N VAL A 74 -6.27 -9.75 3.04
CA VAL A 74 -5.19 -10.17 2.15
C VAL A 74 -5.35 -11.66 1.87
N MET A 75 -5.50 -11.99 0.59
CA MET A 75 -5.50 -13.36 0.09
C MET A 75 -4.26 -13.59 -0.75
N ILE A 76 -3.49 -14.60 -0.37
CA ILE A 76 -2.22 -14.94 -1.00
C ILE A 76 -2.26 -16.37 -1.48
N GLU A 77 -1.82 -16.60 -2.70
CA GLU A 77 -1.54 -17.94 -3.24
C GLU A 77 -0.05 -18.04 -3.55
N VAL A 78 0.63 -18.99 -2.93
CA VAL A 78 2.08 -19.21 -3.09
C VAL A 78 2.39 -20.69 -3.06
N ASP A 79 3.55 -21.06 -3.59
CA ASP A 79 4.07 -22.41 -3.41
C ASP A 79 4.40 -22.64 -1.93
N GLU A 80 4.18 -23.87 -1.44
CA GLU A 80 4.27 -24.22 -0.01
C GLU A 80 5.63 -23.86 0.61
N GLU A 81 6.71 -23.95 -0.17
CA GLU A 81 8.06 -23.57 0.24
C GLU A 81 8.21 -22.09 0.67
N TYR A 82 7.41 -21.18 0.11
CA TYR A 82 7.46 -19.74 0.43
C TYR A 82 6.43 -19.34 1.49
N SER A 83 5.45 -20.21 1.79
CA SER A 83 4.32 -19.89 2.66
C SER A 83 4.77 -19.39 4.05
N GLY A 84 5.73 -20.07 4.68
CA GLY A 84 6.26 -19.69 5.99
C GLY A 84 6.93 -18.32 6.01
N THR A 85 7.73 -18.00 4.99
CA THR A 85 8.39 -16.68 4.87
C THR A 85 7.36 -15.56 4.69
N VAL A 86 6.33 -15.79 3.88
CA VAL A 86 5.28 -14.79 3.65
C VAL A 86 4.46 -14.53 4.91
N ILE A 87 4.09 -15.60 5.64
CA ILE A 87 3.34 -15.49 6.90
C ILE A 87 4.17 -14.75 7.95
N ASP A 88 5.46 -15.05 8.12
CA ASP A 88 6.33 -14.36 9.09
C ASP A 88 6.42 -12.85 8.77
N LYS A 89 6.67 -12.49 7.51
CA LYS A 89 6.79 -11.08 7.11
C LYS A 89 5.49 -10.29 7.28
N LEU A 90 4.34 -10.90 7.02
CA LEU A 90 3.03 -10.26 7.25
C LEU A 90 2.68 -10.20 8.74
N SER A 91 3.01 -11.22 9.51
CA SER A 91 2.82 -11.23 10.97
C SER A 91 3.62 -10.11 11.65
N ARG A 92 4.89 -9.91 11.24
CA ARG A 92 5.73 -8.78 11.71
C ARG A 92 5.17 -7.40 11.32
N ARG A 93 4.24 -7.37 10.37
CA ARG A 93 3.52 -6.19 9.86
C ARG A 93 2.13 -6.08 10.48
N HIS A 94 1.91 -6.65 11.66
CA HIS A 94 0.64 -6.66 12.39
C HIS A 94 -0.50 -7.37 11.62
N GLY A 95 -0.12 -8.31 10.75
CA GLY A 95 -1.05 -9.21 10.08
C GLY A 95 -1.57 -10.28 11.03
N HIS A 96 -2.88 -10.53 11.02
CA HIS A 96 -3.49 -11.64 11.74
C HIS A 96 -3.89 -12.73 10.75
N LEU A 97 -3.38 -13.94 10.98
CA LEU A 97 -3.72 -15.11 10.20
C LEU A 97 -5.16 -15.53 10.48
N ILE A 98 -5.97 -15.62 9.43
CA ILE A 98 -7.36 -16.08 9.51
C ILE A 98 -7.43 -17.56 9.19
N ASP A 99 -6.84 -17.94 8.06
CA ASP A 99 -6.97 -19.28 7.51
C ASP A 99 -5.80 -19.63 6.59
N VAL A 100 -5.45 -20.91 6.56
CA VAL A 100 -4.44 -21.48 5.68
C VAL A 100 -5.03 -22.75 5.07
N THR A 101 -5.20 -22.75 3.76
CA THR A 101 -5.68 -23.90 3.00
C THR A 101 -4.59 -24.40 2.06
N THR A 102 -4.10 -25.60 2.29
CA THR A 102 -3.19 -26.28 1.34
C THR A 102 -4.01 -26.98 0.27
N THR A 103 -3.73 -26.68 -1.00
CA THR A 103 -4.37 -27.32 -2.15
C THR A 103 -3.54 -28.51 -2.60
N LEU A 104 -4.19 -29.58 -3.08
CA LEU A 104 -3.51 -30.69 -3.76
C LEU A 104 -2.72 -30.15 -4.97
N GLY A 105 -1.39 -30.14 -4.88
CA GLY A 105 -0.51 -29.57 -5.90
C GLY A 105 0.56 -28.59 -5.40
N ALA A 106 0.99 -28.69 -4.14
CA ALA A 106 2.08 -27.89 -3.54
C ALA A 106 1.84 -26.36 -3.49
N ARG A 107 0.59 -25.92 -3.64
CA ARG A 107 0.19 -24.52 -3.46
C ARG A 107 -0.62 -24.32 -2.20
N CYS A 108 -0.36 -23.21 -1.53
CA CYS A 108 -0.97 -22.80 -0.29
C CYS A 108 -1.73 -21.49 -0.51
N ARG A 109 -2.99 -21.46 -0.06
CA ARG A 109 -3.80 -20.24 0.00
C ARG A 109 -3.85 -19.75 1.45
N ILE A 110 -3.41 -18.52 1.65
CA ILE A 110 -3.31 -17.88 2.96
C ILE A 110 -4.29 -16.71 2.98
N ARG A 111 -5.11 -16.61 4.03
CA ARG A 111 -5.95 -15.43 4.32
C ARG A 111 -5.49 -14.76 5.61
N MET A 112 -5.22 -13.47 5.53
CA MET A 112 -4.83 -12.64 6.68
C MET A 112 -5.58 -11.30 6.68
N THR A 113 -5.83 -10.73 7.84
CA THR A 113 -6.19 -9.31 7.95
C THR A 113 -4.94 -8.50 8.26
N VAL A 114 -4.68 -7.42 7.53
CA VAL A 114 -3.46 -6.61 7.70
C VAL A 114 -3.84 -5.13 7.66
N PRO A 115 -3.29 -4.27 8.54
CA PRO A 115 -3.46 -2.84 8.40
C PRO A 115 -2.94 -2.34 7.05
N ALA A 116 -3.72 -1.54 6.34
CA ALA A 116 -3.34 -1.03 5.02
C ALA A 116 -1.99 -0.30 5.06
N ARG A 117 -1.69 0.38 6.17
CA ARG A 117 -0.42 1.08 6.43
C ARG A 117 0.79 0.15 6.34
N CYS A 118 0.63 -1.07 6.81
CA CYS A 118 1.69 -2.06 6.86
C CYS A 118 1.89 -2.78 5.51
N LEU A 119 0.89 -2.73 4.62
CA LEU A 119 0.96 -3.28 3.27
C LEU A 119 1.69 -2.34 2.28
N ILE A 120 1.84 -1.06 2.61
CA ILE A 120 2.53 -0.09 1.76
C ILE A 120 3.95 -0.58 1.46
N GLY A 121 4.28 -0.72 0.18
CA GLY A 121 5.57 -1.21 -0.29
C GLY A 121 5.86 -2.69 -0.01
N PHE A 122 4.87 -3.50 0.40
CA PHE A 122 5.06 -4.94 0.61
C PHE A 122 5.12 -5.74 -0.70
N ARG A 123 4.38 -5.32 -1.74
CA ARG A 123 4.31 -6.02 -3.03
C ARG A 123 5.66 -6.34 -3.69
N PRO A 124 6.62 -5.40 -3.78
CA PRO A 124 7.95 -5.70 -4.33
C PRO A 124 8.71 -6.75 -3.51
N ILE A 125 8.57 -6.70 -2.18
CA ILE A 125 9.19 -7.65 -1.25
C ILE A 125 8.59 -9.04 -1.48
N PHE A 126 7.26 -9.13 -1.50
CA PHE A 126 6.52 -10.37 -1.79
C PHE A 126 6.91 -10.98 -3.14
N THR A 127 6.99 -10.16 -4.19
CA THR A 127 7.38 -10.62 -5.53
C THR A 127 8.80 -11.18 -5.53
N SER A 128 9.72 -10.52 -4.81
CA SER A 128 11.11 -10.97 -4.69
C SER A 128 11.23 -12.28 -3.90
N ASP A 129 10.50 -12.40 -2.79
CA ASP A 129 10.53 -13.59 -1.93
C ASP A 129 9.95 -14.82 -2.61
N THR A 130 8.87 -14.64 -3.38
CA THR A 130 8.18 -15.72 -4.11
C THR A 130 8.74 -15.95 -5.50
N ARG A 131 9.81 -15.24 -5.89
CA ARG A 131 10.39 -15.28 -7.24
C ARG A 131 9.36 -15.05 -8.36
N GLY A 132 8.32 -14.28 -8.06
CA GLY A 132 7.21 -13.99 -8.97
C GLY A 132 6.17 -15.10 -9.15
N SER A 133 6.27 -16.25 -8.47
CA SER A 133 5.26 -17.32 -8.57
C SER A 133 4.01 -17.03 -7.74
N GLY A 134 4.13 -16.14 -6.75
CA GLY A 134 3.08 -15.79 -5.81
C GLY A 134 2.06 -14.81 -6.37
N ILE A 135 0.80 -14.98 -5.95
CA ILE A 135 -0.30 -14.08 -6.26
C ILE A 135 -0.78 -13.44 -4.95
N LEU A 136 -0.89 -12.11 -4.94
CA LEU A 136 -1.36 -11.34 -3.79
C LEU A 136 -2.54 -10.45 -4.20
N PHE A 137 -3.67 -10.69 -3.54
CA PHE A 137 -4.85 -9.85 -3.59
C PHE A 137 -5.08 -9.21 -2.23
N SER A 138 -5.45 -7.93 -2.23
CA SER A 138 -5.89 -7.26 -1.03
C SER A 138 -7.13 -6.43 -1.33
N THR A 139 -8.04 -6.36 -0.37
CA THR A 139 -9.25 -5.54 -0.45
C THR A 139 -9.53 -4.90 0.90
N PHE A 140 -10.04 -3.68 0.90
CA PHE A 140 -10.51 -3.04 2.13
C PHE A 140 -11.60 -3.90 2.78
N ASN A 141 -11.46 -4.16 4.08
CA ASN A 141 -12.43 -4.87 4.89
C ASN A 141 -13.18 -3.88 5.80
N SER A 142 -12.49 -3.30 6.78
CA SER A 142 -13.13 -2.46 7.80
C SER A 142 -12.16 -1.49 8.46
N TYR A 143 -12.66 -0.66 9.37
CA TYR A 143 -11.85 0.16 10.27
C TYR A 143 -11.80 -0.51 11.64
N GLU A 144 -10.61 -0.79 12.15
CA GLU A 144 -10.38 -1.42 13.46
C GLU A 144 -9.49 -0.54 14.34
N PRO A 145 -9.48 -0.75 15.68
CA PRO A 145 -8.54 -0.08 16.56
C PRO A 145 -7.10 -0.23 16.09
N HIS A 146 -6.34 0.86 16.15
CA HIS A 146 -4.95 0.89 15.73
C HIS A 146 -4.13 -0.24 16.37
N ARG A 147 -3.54 -1.12 15.54
CA ARG A 147 -2.80 -2.32 15.95
C ARG A 147 -1.37 -2.03 16.45
N GLY A 148 -1.02 -0.75 16.59
CA GLY A 148 0.27 -0.31 17.10
C GLY A 148 1.21 0.20 16.01
N GLU A 149 2.34 0.77 16.44
CA GLU A 149 3.32 1.32 15.51
C GLU A 149 4.03 0.19 14.75
N THR A 150 4.31 0.43 13.47
CA THR A 150 5.16 -0.50 12.71
C THR A 150 6.59 -0.05 12.93
N GLY A 151 7.47 -0.97 13.29
CA GLY A 151 8.90 -0.68 13.42
C GLY A 151 9.50 -0.10 12.13
N ASP A 152 10.66 0.53 12.25
CA ASP A 152 11.33 1.17 11.12
C ASP A 152 11.87 0.11 10.15
N LEU A 153 11.10 -0.15 9.09
CA LEU A 153 11.44 -1.12 8.05
C LEU A 153 12.36 -0.51 6.97
N ARG A 154 12.70 0.78 7.06
CA ARG A 154 13.44 1.49 6.02
C ARG A 154 14.93 1.52 6.33
N LYS A 155 15.74 1.11 5.34
CA LYS A 155 17.18 1.39 5.34
C LYS A 155 17.39 2.89 5.10
N GLY A 156 18.51 3.43 5.57
CA GLY A 156 18.92 4.80 5.30
C GLY A 156 19.07 5.09 3.80
N VAL A 157 19.06 6.37 3.44
CA VAL A 157 19.22 6.84 2.06
C VAL A 157 20.58 7.52 1.89
N ILE A 158 21.16 7.41 0.70
CA ILE A 158 22.35 8.17 0.31
C ILE A 158 21.87 9.39 -0.46
N VAL A 159 22.31 10.58 -0.03
CA VAL A 159 21.93 11.87 -0.62
C VAL A 159 23.12 12.40 -1.41
N SER A 160 22.89 12.81 -2.66
CA SER A 160 23.94 13.47 -3.45
C SER A 160 24.27 14.83 -2.85
N MET A 161 25.57 15.13 -2.75
CA MET A 161 26.05 16.42 -2.23
C MET A 161 26.21 17.47 -3.34
N ALA A 162 26.26 17.05 -4.60
CA ALA A 162 26.46 17.93 -5.74
C ALA A 162 25.79 17.40 -7.01
N ASP A 163 25.50 18.32 -7.93
CA ASP A 163 25.05 17.98 -9.27
C ASP A 163 26.25 17.57 -10.14
N GLY A 164 26.09 16.53 -10.95
CA GLY A 164 27.15 16.05 -11.82
C GLY A 164 26.87 14.66 -12.41
N VAL A 165 27.72 14.24 -13.35
CA VAL A 165 27.69 12.88 -13.89
C VAL A 165 28.42 11.94 -12.93
N LEU A 166 27.82 10.79 -12.66
CA LEU A 166 28.42 9.75 -11.83
C LEU A 166 29.63 9.16 -12.59
N THR A 167 30.83 9.29 -12.04
CA THR A 167 32.07 8.70 -12.55
C THR A 167 32.37 7.36 -11.90
#